data_AF-A0A7V0Z007-F1
#
_entry.id   AF-A0A7V0Z007-F1
#
_cell.length_a   1.000
_cell.length_b   1.000
_cell.length_c   1.000
_cell.angle_alpha   90.00
_cell.angle_beta   90.00
_cell.angle_gamma   90.00
#
_symmetry.space_group_name_H-M   'P 1'
#
loop_
_entity.id
_entity.type
_entity.pdbx_description
1 polymer ?
#
loop_
_entity_poly.entity_id
_entity_poly.type
_entity_poly.pdbx_seq_one_letter_code
_entity_poly.pdbx_strand_id
1 'polypeptide(L)' 'MGKNLFNSVILALILMVYLFSTSPAAAQKKGDIVGREILNFTLPSTQDRLINYADEYYGKHHLIMTFFPAAFTPI' A
#
# COMPACT_ATOMS: atom_id res chain seq x y z
N MET A 1 22.24 -43.26 22.47
CA MET A 1 21.58 -41.94 22.33
C MET A 1 20.10 -42.20 22.05
N GLY A 2 19.20 -41.92 22.99
CA GLY A 2 17.82 -42.40 22.96
C GLY A 2 17.02 -41.82 21.78
N LYS A 3 16.18 -42.65 21.14
CA LYS A 3 15.32 -42.30 19.99
C LYS A 3 14.54 -40.98 20.18
N ASN A 4 14.25 -40.61 21.42
CA ASN A 4 13.58 -39.36 21.80
C ASN A 4 14.43 -38.10 21.52
N LEU A 5 15.76 -38.18 21.67
CA LEU A 5 16.66 -37.07 21.36
C LEU A 5 16.73 -36.83 19.85
N PHE A 6 16.75 -37.91 19.07
CA PHE A 6 16.75 -37.82 17.60
C PHE A 6 15.46 -37.19 17.07
N ASN A 7 14.30 -37.60 17.60
CA ASN A 7 13.01 -37.02 17.21
C ASN A 7 12.89 -35.54 17.60
N SER A 8 13.43 -35.14 18.75
CA SER A 8 13.44 -33.74 19.20
C SER A 8 14.28 -32.85 18.27
N VAL A 9 15.43 -33.34 17.82
CA VAL A 9 16.29 -32.61 16.86
C VAL A 9 15.60 -32.44 15.51
N ILE A 10 14.91 -33.47 15.02
CA ILE A 10 14.15 -33.39 13.77
C ILE A 10 13.00 -32.37 13.90
N LEU A 11 12.27 -32.40 15.01
CA LEU A 11 11.19 -31.45 15.25
C LEU A 11 11.69 -30.00 15.32
N ALA A 12 12.83 -29.77 15.97
CA ALA A 12 13.47 -28.46 16.05
C ALA A 12 13.92 -27.95 14.68
N LEU A 13 14.46 -28.83 13.82
CA LEU A 13 14.83 -28.49 12.44
C LEU A 13 13.61 -28.11 11.59
N ILE A 14 12.52 -28.87 11.69
CA ILE A 14 11.27 -28.57 10.98
C ILE A 14 10.70 -27.23 11.44
N LEU A 15 10.68 -26.98 12.75
CA LEU A 15 10.19 -25.72 13.31
C LEU A 15 11.05 -24.54 12.86
N MET A 16 12.37 -24.70 12.83
CA MET A 16 13.28 -23.67 12.33
C MET A 16 13.01 -23.36 10.85
N VAL A 17 12.85 -24.36 9.99
CA VAL A 17 12.52 -24.15 8.56
C VAL A 17 11.15 -23.44 8.40
N TYR A 18 10.17 -23.79 9.23
CA TYR A 18 8.85 -23.15 9.23
C TYR A 18 8.95 -21.67 9.63
N LEU A 19 9.70 -21.34 10.68
CA LEU A 19 9.90 -19.97 11.16
C LEU A 19 10.74 -19.11 10.21
N PHE A 20 11.68 -19.69 9.47
CA PHE A 20 12.45 -18.95 8.45
C PHE A 20 11.64 -18.65 7.18
N SER A 21 10.65 -19.48 6.86
CA SER A 21 9.79 -19.29 5.68
C SER A 21 8.74 -18.18 5.85
N THR A 22 8.47 -17.75 7.10
CA THR A 22 7.54 -16.66 7.41
C THR A 22 8.23 -15.30 7.58
N SER A 23 9.49 -15.17 7.13
CA SER A 23 10.11 -13.85 6.95
C SER A 23 9.19 -12.97 6.12
N PRO A 24 8.94 -11.70 6.51
CA PRO A 24 8.03 -10.82 5.79
C PRO A 24 8.62 -10.46 4.43
N ALA A 25 8.42 -11.32 3.43
CA ALA A 25 8.54 -11.01 2.01
C ALA A 25 7.51 -9.95 1.55
N ALA A 26 6.75 -9.37 2.49
CA ALA A 26 5.74 -8.34 2.28
C ALA A 26 6.29 -6.90 2.39
N ALA A 27 7.60 -6.70 2.53
CA ALA A 27 8.22 -5.41 2.31
C ALA A 27 8.82 -5.35 0.90
N GLN A 28 7.99 -5.60 -0.12
CA GLN A 28 8.33 -5.15 -1.47
C GLN A 28 8.62 -3.65 -1.36
N LYS A 29 9.82 -3.21 -1.73
CA LYS A 29 10.12 -1.78 -1.90
C LYS A 29 9.04 -1.25 -2.82
N LYS A 30 8.08 -0.53 -2.25
CA LYS A 30 7.01 0.15 -2.97
C LYS A 30 7.73 1.00 -4.00
N GLY A 31 7.70 0.59 -5.27
CA GLY A 31 8.39 1.32 -6.34
C GLY A 31 8.04 2.79 -6.25
N ASP A 32 8.94 3.67 -6.69
CA ASP A 32 8.78 5.11 -6.45
C ASP A 32 7.38 5.57 -6.88
N ILE A 33 6.58 6.05 -5.93
CA ILE A 33 5.23 6.57 -6.17
C ILE A 33 5.30 8.01 -6.68
N VAL A 34 6.43 8.68 -6.46
CA VAL A 34 6.66 10.05 -6.89
C VAL A 34 7.07 10.07 -8.36
N GLY A 35 6.55 11.04 -9.12
CA GLY A 35 6.86 11.18 -10.55
C GLY A 35 6.10 10.21 -11.47
N ARG A 36 5.29 9.29 -10.92
CA ARG A 36 4.36 8.51 -11.73
C ARG A 36 3.19 9.37 -12.20
N GLU A 37 2.77 9.14 -13.44
CA GLU A 37 1.53 9.70 -13.94
C GLU A 37 0.35 9.22 -13.11
N ILE A 38 -0.58 10.13 -12.86
CA ILE A 38 -1.82 9.84 -12.14
C ILE A 38 -2.90 9.43 -13.14
N LEU A 39 -3.87 8.66 -12.67
CA LEU A 39 -5.02 8.28 -13.49
C LEU A 39 -5.86 9.51 -13.83
N ASN A 40 -6.46 9.52 -15.02
CA ASN A 40 -7.50 10.48 -15.35
C ASN A 40 -8.73 10.24 -14.47
N PHE A 41 -9.31 11.30 -13.94
CA PHE A 41 -10.48 11.24 -13.07
C PHE A 41 -11.46 12.37 -13.35
N THR A 42 -12.71 12.14 -12.95
CA THR A 42 -13.78 13.12 -12.96
C THR A 42 -14.37 13.25 -11.56
N LEU A 43 -14.50 14.48 -11.06
CA LEU A 43 -14.99 14.75 -9.71
C LEU A 43 -16.22 15.65 -9.73
N PRO A 44 -17.25 15.37 -8.91
CA PRO A 44 -18.29 16.35 -8.62
C PRO A 44 -17.69 17.52 -7.83
N SER A 45 -18.16 18.73 -8.11
CA SER A 45 -17.72 19.94 -7.41
C SER A 45 -18.90 20.64 -6.75
N THR A 46 -18.60 21.56 -5.83
CA THR A 46 -19.59 22.44 -5.20
C THR A 46 -20.14 23.51 -6.15
N GLN A 47 -19.62 23.60 -7.38
CA GLN A 47 -20.01 24.57 -8.40
C GLN A 47 -21.06 24.02 -9.37
N ASP A 48 -21.80 22.99 -8.96
CA ASP A 48 -22.82 22.31 -9.78
C ASP A 48 -22.31 21.86 -11.16
N ARG A 49 -21.05 21.43 -11.20
CA ARG A 49 -20.42 20.89 -12.41
C ARG A 49 -19.45 19.78 -12.08
N LEU A 50 -19.16 18.97 -13.09
CA LEU A 50 -18.07 18.00 -13.06
C LEU A 50 -16.74 18.69 -13.39
N ILE A 51 -15.68 18.23 -12.74
CA ILE A 51 -14.29 18.59 -13.03
C ILE A 51 -13.64 17.39 -13.70
N ASN A 52 -13.05 17.58 -14.89
CA ASN A 52 -12.27 16.57 -15.59
C ASN A 52 -10.76 16.90 -15.51
N TYR A 53 -9.98 16.05 -14.84
CA TYR A 53 -8.56 16.27 -14.67
C TYR A 53 -7.78 16.33 -15.99
N ALA A 54 -8.07 15.41 -16.92
CA ALA A 54 -7.35 15.29 -18.18
C ALA A 54 -7.53 16.53 -19.05
N ASP A 55 -8.77 17.02 -19.12
CA ASP A 55 -9.13 18.12 -20.00
C ASP A 55 -8.79 19.48 -19.38
N GLU A 56 -8.91 19.64 -18.07
CA GLU A 56 -8.81 20.95 -17.41
C GLU A 56 -7.43 21.20 -16.75
N TYR A 57 -6.71 20.15 -16.31
CA TYR A 57 -5.53 20.32 -15.46
C TYR A 57 -4.25 19.64 -15.99
N TYR A 58 -4.35 18.43 -16.57
CA TYR A 58 -3.18 17.68 -17.02
C TYR A 58 -2.35 18.48 -18.03
N GLY A 59 -1.05 18.66 -17.73
CA GLY A 59 -0.12 19.43 -18.56
C GLY A 59 -0.35 20.94 -18.60
N LYS A 60 -1.39 21.46 -17.93
CA LYS A 60 -1.78 22.88 -17.96
C LYS A 60 -1.54 23.58 -16.63
N HIS A 61 -1.72 22.88 -15.51
CA HIS A 61 -1.66 23.45 -14.16
C HIS A 61 -0.97 22.50 -13.17
N HIS A 62 -0.39 23.06 -12.11
CA HIS A 62 -0.01 22.28 -10.93
C HIS A 62 -1.24 22.09 -10.05
N LEU A 63 -1.60 20.84 -9.77
CA LEU A 63 -2.76 20.47 -8.96
C LEU A 63 -2.31 20.00 -7.57
N ILE A 64 -2.87 20.62 -6.52
CA ILE A 64 -2.74 20.17 -5.14
C ILE A 64 -4.11 19.64 -4.71
N MET A 65 -4.15 18.40 -4.21
CA MET A 65 -5.38 17.75 -3.74
C MET A 65 -5.22 17.35 -2.28
N THR A 66 -6.17 17.77 -1.44
CA THR A 66 -6.19 17.50 0.00
C THR A 66 -7.47 16.80 0.38
N PHE A 67 -7.37 15.78 1.22
CA PHE A 67 -8.51 15.02 1.72
C PHE A 67 -8.66 15.26 3.22
N PHE A 68 -9.90 15.31 3.69
CA PHE A 68 -10.24 15.37 5.11
C PHE A 68 -11.26 14.26 5.43
N PRO A 69 -11.31 13.74 6.67
CA PRO A 69 -12.08 12.52 6.99
C PRO A 69 -13.59 12.67 6.77
N ALA A 70 -14.15 13.80 7.17
CA ALA A 70 -15.58 14.08 7.10
C ALA A 70 -15.84 15.58 7.13
N ALA A 71 -16.97 16.00 6.54
CA ALA A 71 -17.47 17.36 6.69
C ALA A 71 -18.01 17.59 8.11
N PHE A 72 -17.97 18.83 8.58
CA PHE A 72 -18.52 19.27 9.87
C PHE A 72 -17.92 18.63 11.13
N THR A 73 -16.69 18.12 11.05
CA THR A 73 -15.94 17.61 12.21
C THR A 73 -14.84 18.60 12.62
N PRO A 74 -14.61 18.85 13.92
CA PRO A 74 -13.44 19.60 14.37
C PRO A 74 -12.14 18.88 13.98
N ILE A 75 -11.09 19.67 13.82
CA ILE A 75 -9.74 19.20 13.48
C ILE A 75 -8.99 18.80 14.74
#